data_AF-A0A182IW38-F1
#
_entry.id   AF-A0A182IW38-F1
#
_cell.length_a   1.000
_cell.length_b   1.000
_cell.length_c   1.000
_cell.angle_alpha   90.00
_cell.angle_beta   90.00
_cell.angle_gamma   90.00
#
_symmetry.space_group_name_H-M   'P 1'
#
loop_
_entity.id
_entity.type
_entity.pdbx_description
1 polymer ?
#
loop_
_entity_poly.entity_id
_entity_poly.type
_entity_poly.pdbx_seq_one_letter_code
_entity_poly.pdbx_strand_id
1 'polypeptide(L)'
;MSFKAFCFVCVSGIIFLLQVKQSNATFQHAKEVLQYFKRVRLDNTKNSVYQSQVRYGIRNVLRNPLLAKAGCLKREVKLSTDCLNRMVDRARQHENKFYAKFTYACRGHAEYSAECLESARPKYYRRLKALVAQTEKCWKL
;
A
#
# COMPACT_ATOMS: atom_id res chain seq x y z
N MET A 1 17.46 12.20 -48.40
CA MET A 1 17.31 12.36 -46.94
C MET A 1 18.67 12.67 -46.34
N SER A 2 18.89 13.88 -45.83
CA SER A 2 20.17 14.27 -45.22
C SER A 2 20.48 13.41 -43.99
N PHE A 3 21.75 13.02 -43.82
CA PHE A 3 22.25 12.21 -42.69
C PHE A 3 21.75 12.69 -41.31
N LYS A 4 21.60 14.02 -41.15
CA LYS A 4 21.02 14.67 -39.96
C LYS A 4 19.57 14.25 -39.66
N ALA A 5 18.72 14.06 -40.67
CA ALA A 5 17.33 13.66 -40.50
C ALA A 5 17.21 12.19 -40.06
N PHE A 6 18.10 11.32 -40.55
CA PHE A 6 18.17 9.92 -40.13
C PHE A 6 18.59 9.80 -38.66
N CYS A 7 19.62 10.54 -38.23
CA CYS A 7 20.03 10.57 -36.83
C CYS A 7 18.90 11.06 -35.90
N PHE A 8 18.12 12.07 -36.31
CA PHE A 8 17.03 12.60 -35.49
C PHE A 8 15.90 11.58 -35.26
N VAL A 9 15.57 10.77 -36.29
CA VAL A 9 14.58 9.68 -36.19
C VAL A 9 15.09 8.53 -35.32
N CYS A 10 16.37 8.17 -35.43
CA CYS A 10 16.95 7.12 -34.59
C CYS A 10 16.98 7.52 -33.10
N VAL A 11 17.38 8.76 -32.79
CA VAL A 11 17.44 9.25 -31.41
C VAL A 11 16.04 9.34 -30.79
N SER A 12 15.05 9.84 -31.53
CA SER A 12 13.67 9.91 -31.04
C SER A 12 13.07 8.52 -30.80
N GLY A 13 13.33 7.56 -31.68
CA GLY A 13 12.91 6.16 -31.50
C GLY A 13 13.51 5.51 -30.25
N ILE A 14 14.79 5.74 -29.96
CA ILE A 14 15.46 5.21 -28.76
C ILE A 14 14.87 5.82 -27.48
N ILE A 15 14.61 7.14 -27.46
CA ILE A 15 13.98 7.81 -26.32
C ILE A 15 12.60 7.21 -26.04
N PHE A 16 11.80 6.96 -27.08
CA PHE A 16 10.48 6.34 -26.95
C PHE A 16 10.57 4.93 -26.34
N LEU A 17 11.49 4.10 -26.81
CA LEU A 17 11.68 2.74 -26.30
C LEU A 17 12.15 2.72 -24.83
N LEU A 18 12.99 3.69 -24.42
CA LEU A 18 13.43 3.83 -23.04
C LEU A 18 12.27 4.25 -22.12
N GLN A 19 11.45 5.21 -22.55
CA GLN A 19 10.28 5.66 -21.79
C GLN A 19 9.24 4.54 -21.61
N VAL A 20 8.97 3.75 -22.67
CA VAL A 20 8.05 2.59 -22.59
C VAL A 20 8.57 1.52 -21.62
N LYS A 21 9.88 1.23 -21.65
CA LYS A 21 10.51 0.26 -20.72
C LYS A 21 10.41 0.72 -19.26
N GLN A 22 10.61 2.00 -19.00
CA GLN A 22 10.55 2.57 -17.65
C GLN A 22 9.10 2.58 -17.12
N SER A 23 8.13 2.95 -17.96
CA SER A 23 6.70 2.93 -17.61
C SER A 23 6.20 1.52 -17.28
N ASN A 24 6.62 0.51 -18.05
CA ASN A 24 6.26 -0.88 -17.78
C ASN A 24 6.85 -1.39 -16.45
N ALA A 25 8.06 -0.97 -16.10
CA ALA A 25 8.69 -1.33 -14.83
C ALA A 25 7.97 -0.70 -13.63
N THR A 26 7.60 0.58 -13.73
CA THR A 26 6.73 1.29 -12.77
C THR A 26 5.44 0.51 -12.50
N PHE A 27 4.78 0.03 -13.55
CA PHE A 27 3.52 -0.68 -13.39
C PHE A 27 3.69 -2.08 -12.78
N GLN A 28 4.81 -2.77 -13.06
CA GLN A 28 5.07 -4.12 -12.58
C GLN A 28 5.21 -4.19 -11.06
N HIS A 29 5.99 -3.29 -10.45
CA HIS A 29 6.20 -3.25 -9.00
C HIS A 29 4.90 -2.94 -8.25
N ALA A 30 4.12 -1.98 -8.74
CA ALA A 30 2.81 -1.67 -8.18
C ALA A 30 1.85 -2.88 -8.28
N LYS A 31 1.85 -3.59 -9.41
CA LYS A 31 1.05 -4.80 -9.61
C LYS A 31 1.46 -5.91 -8.65
N GLU A 32 2.75 -6.11 -8.42
CA GLU A 32 3.26 -7.10 -7.45
C GLU A 32 2.75 -6.78 -6.04
N VAL A 33 2.98 -5.55 -5.56
CA VAL A 33 2.49 -5.10 -4.24
C VAL A 33 0.97 -5.29 -4.12
N LEU A 34 0.20 -4.97 -5.16
CA LEU A 34 -1.26 -5.12 -5.17
C LEU A 34 -1.71 -6.57 -4.93
N GLN A 35 -0.98 -7.57 -5.42
CA GLN A 35 -1.32 -8.98 -5.20
C GLN A 35 -1.25 -9.37 -3.71
N TYR A 36 -0.33 -8.77 -2.94
CA TYR A 36 -0.24 -9.01 -1.50
C TYR A 36 -1.44 -8.43 -0.76
N PHE A 37 -1.97 -7.29 -1.20
CA PHE A 37 -3.16 -6.70 -0.58
C PHE A 37 -4.43 -7.55 -0.76
N LYS A 38 -4.51 -8.40 -1.79
CA LYS A 38 -5.62 -9.36 -1.91
C LYS A 38 -5.68 -10.38 -0.77
N ARG A 39 -4.55 -10.60 -0.08
CA ARG A 39 -4.47 -11.47 1.09
C ARG A 39 -4.88 -10.78 2.38
N VAL A 40 -5.01 -9.46 2.41
CA VAL A 40 -5.59 -8.74 3.54
C VAL A 40 -7.11 -8.92 3.49
N ARG A 41 -7.59 -10.06 3.99
CA ARG A 41 -9.02 -10.36 4.10
C ARG A 41 -9.57 -9.70 5.35
N LEU A 42 -10.64 -8.93 5.18
CA LEU A 42 -11.41 -8.38 6.28
C LEU A 42 -12.48 -9.38 6.67
N ASP A 43 -12.67 -9.52 7.97
CA ASP A 43 -13.77 -10.30 8.52
C ASP A 43 -15.06 -9.48 8.41
N ASN A 44 -15.92 -9.91 7.49
CA ASN A 44 -17.18 -9.25 7.18
C ASN A 44 -18.25 -9.44 8.26
N THR A 45 -18.02 -10.29 9.27
CA THR A 45 -18.94 -10.47 10.40
C THR A 45 -18.85 -9.34 11.44
N LYS A 46 -17.77 -8.55 11.40
CA LYS A 46 -17.54 -7.45 12.34
C LYS A 46 -18.49 -6.27 12.08
N ASN A 47 -18.66 -5.39 13.05
CA ASN A 47 -19.50 -4.19 12.90
C ASN A 47 -19.09 -3.31 11.69
N SER A 48 -20.09 -2.77 10.97
CA SER A 48 -19.91 -2.01 9.73
C SER A 48 -19.13 -0.69 9.91
N VAL A 49 -19.33 0.01 11.02
CA VAL A 49 -18.63 1.26 11.35
C VAL A 49 -17.15 0.99 11.57
N TYR A 50 -16.82 -0.05 12.34
CA TYR A 50 -15.46 -0.55 12.48
C TYR A 50 -14.86 -0.95 11.13
N GLN A 51 -15.59 -1.75 10.33
CA GLN A 51 -15.13 -2.21 9.02
C GLN A 51 -14.82 -1.04 8.08
N SER A 52 -15.64 0.01 8.09
CA SER A 52 -15.41 1.21 7.28
C SER A 52 -14.06 1.86 7.63
N GLN A 53 -13.75 2.00 8.92
CA GLN A 53 -12.46 2.57 9.36
C GLN A 53 -11.27 1.67 8.99
N VAL A 54 -11.44 0.35 9.06
CA VAL A 54 -10.40 -0.61 8.65
C VAL A 54 -10.18 -0.55 7.14
N ARG A 55 -11.24 -0.59 6.33
CA ARG A 55 -11.18 -0.47 4.86
C ARG A 55 -10.49 0.81 4.46
N TYR A 56 -10.85 1.94 5.08
CA TYR A 56 -10.20 3.23 4.85
C TYR A 56 -8.71 3.16 5.20
N GLY A 57 -8.36 2.64 6.39
CA GLY A 57 -6.97 2.53 6.83
C GLY A 57 -6.12 1.69 5.86
N ILE A 58 -6.58 0.47 5.54
CA ILE A 58 -5.87 -0.41 4.62
C ILE A 58 -5.75 0.22 3.23
N ARG A 59 -6.81 0.82 2.69
CA ARG A 59 -6.80 1.42 1.35
C ARG A 59 -5.93 2.68 1.29
N ASN A 60 -6.24 3.67 2.12
CA ASN A 60 -5.71 5.03 1.98
C ASN A 60 -4.42 5.27 2.78
N VAL A 61 -4.23 4.57 3.90
CA VAL A 61 -3.08 4.79 4.79
C VAL A 61 -1.95 3.80 4.52
N LEU A 62 -2.25 2.59 4.04
CA LEU A 62 -1.26 1.54 3.78
C LEU A 62 -1.08 1.26 2.27
N ARG A 63 -2.15 0.86 1.58
CA ARG A 63 -2.08 0.39 0.19
C ARG A 63 -1.70 1.48 -0.80
N ASN A 64 -2.48 2.56 -0.89
CA ASN A 64 -2.24 3.60 -1.89
C ASN A 64 -0.83 4.21 -1.76
N PRO A 65 -0.32 4.54 -0.55
CA PRO A 65 1.05 5.00 -0.40
C PRO A 65 2.10 3.98 -0.88
N LEU A 66 1.93 2.70 -0.57
CA LEU A 66 2.86 1.66 -1.04
C LEU A 66 2.79 1.44 -2.55
N LEU A 67 1.60 1.49 -3.16
CA LEU A 67 1.46 1.41 -4.61
C LEU A 67 2.11 2.60 -5.32
N ALA A 68 1.89 3.82 -4.81
CA ALA A 68 2.50 5.02 -5.35
C ALA A 68 4.03 4.94 -5.30
N LYS A 69 4.60 4.58 -4.14
CA LYS A 69 6.04 4.46 -3.99
C LYS A 69 6.62 3.31 -4.82
N ALA A 70 5.94 2.15 -4.88
CA ALA A 70 6.36 1.02 -5.71
C ALA A 70 6.34 1.37 -7.21
N GLY A 71 5.38 2.20 -7.64
CA GLY A 71 5.35 2.74 -8.99
C GLY A 71 6.53 3.64 -9.33
N CYS A 72 7.18 4.24 -8.35
CA CYS A 72 8.36 5.09 -8.57
C CYS A 72 9.69 4.32 -8.56
N LEU A 73 9.66 2.99 -8.34
CA LEU A 73 10.88 2.19 -8.29
C LEU A 73 11.47 1.94 -9.68
N LYS A 74 12.80 1.88 -9.75
CA LYS A 74 13.52 1.44 -10.94
C LYS A 74 13.29 -0.04 -11.20
N ARG A 75 13.50 -0.47 -12.44
CA ARG A 75 13.22 -1.85 -12.87
C ARG A 75 14.06 -2.89 -12.14
N GLU A 76 15.27 -2.52 -11.75
CA GLU A 76 16.27 -3.39 -11.15
C GLU A 76 16.00 -3.67 -9.67
N VAL A 77 15.16 -2.84 -9.03
CA VAL A 77 14.76 -2.99 -7.63
C VAL A 77 14.00 -4.29 -7.48
N LYS A 78 14.45 -5.15 -6.57
CA LYS A 78 13.74 -6.37 -6.21
C LYS A 78 12.93 -6.15 -4.94
N LEU A 79 11.63 -6.42 -5.01
CA LEU A 79 10.77 -6.44 -3.85
C LEU A 79 11.01 -7.75 -3.07
N SER A 80 11.28 -7.63 -1.77
CA SER A 80 11.44 -8.80 -0.91
C SER A 80 10.08 -9.42 -0.60
N THR A 81 9.84 -10.64 -1.11
CA THR A 81 8.67 -11.47 -0.79
C THR A 81 8.43 -11.57 0.71
N ASP A 82 9.47 -11.85 1.50
CA ASP A 82 9.37 -11.94 2.96
C ASP A 82 8.95 -10.63 3.59
N CYS A 83 9.43 -9.50 3.07
CA CYS A 83 9.00 -8.21 3.60
C CYS A 83 7.54 -7.90 3.27
N LEU A 84 7.09 -8.21 2.04
CA LEU A 84 5.69 -8.02 1.67
C LEU A 84 4.76 -8.98 2.42
N ASN A 85 5.20 -10.21 2.72
CA ASN A 85 4.47 -11.13 3.60
C ASN A 85 4.38 -10.58 5.03
N ARG A 86 5.51 -10.12 5.60
CA ARG A 86 5.53 -9.46 6.92
C ARG A 86 4.65 -8.21 6.96
N MET A 87 4.55 -7.47 5.87
CA MET A 87 3.64 -6.33 5.76
C MET A 87 2.18 -6.77 5.91
N VAL A 88 1.76 -7.83 5.22
CA VAL A 88 0.40 -8.39 5.34
C VAL A 88 0.13 -8.86 6.77
N ASP A 89 1.07 -9.57 7.38
CA ASP A 89 0.91 -10.09 8.75
C ASP A 89 0.83 -8.97 9.79
N ARG A 90 1.67 -7.93 9.66
CA ARG A 90 1.63 -6.77 10.54
C ARG A 90 0.35 -5.95 10.35
N ALA A 91 -0.15 -5.81 9.13
CA ALA A 91 -1.42 -5.15 8.86
C ALA A 91 -2.57 -5.87 9.59
N ARG A 92 -2.64 -7.20 9.50
CA ARG A 92 -3.61 -8.03 10.24
C ARG A 92 -3.44 -7.90 11.75
N GLN A 93 -2.21 -7.91 12.25
CA GLN A 93 -1.93 -7.72 13.67
C GLN A 93 -2.40 -6.34 14.17
N HIS A 94 -2.22 -5.30 13.37
CA HIS A 94 -2.68 -3.94 13.69
C HIS A 94 -4.20 -3.83 13.66
N GLU A 95 -4.86 -4.49 12.71
CA GLU A 95 -6.31 -4.63 12.68
C GLU A 95 -6.82 -5.30 13.97
N ASN A 96 -6.28 -6.47 14.35
CA ASN A 96 -6.73 -7.19 15.56
C ASN A 96 -6.56 -6.35 16.83
N LYS A 97 -5.45 -5.61 16.95
CA LYS A 97 -5.22 -4.67 18.07
C LYS A 97 -6.19 -3.48 18.03
N PHE A 98 -6.60 -3.04 16.85
CA PHE A 98 -7.61 -1.98 16.69
C PHE A 98 -8.99 -2.50 17.11
N TYR A 99 -9.38 -3.69 16.66
CA TYR A 99 -10.64 -4.33 17.05
C TYR A 99 -10.75 -4.51 18.56
N ALA A 100 -9.71 -5.07 19.21
CA ALA A 100 -9.72 -5.26 20.67
C ALA A 100 -9.86 -3.94 21.45
N LYS A 101 -9.23 -2.86 20.97
CA LYS A 101 -9.38 -1.53 21.57
C LYS A 101 -10.74 -0.93 21.33
N PHE A 102 -11.27 -1.08 20.12
CA PHE A 102 -12.59 -0.62 19.73
C PHE A 102 -13.67 -1.29 20.57
N THR A 103 -13.63 -2.62 20.70
CA THR A 103 -14.61 -3.37 21.49
C THR A 103 -14.50 -3.03 22.98
N TYR A 104 -13.28 -2.87 23.51
CA TYR A 104 -13.08 -2.43 24.90
C TYR A 104 -13.64 -1.02 25.14
N ALA A 105 -13.33 -0.05 24.28
CA ALA A 105 -13.80 1.33 24.40
C ALA A 105 -15.32 1.46 24.27
N CYS A 106 -15.97 0.52 23.57
CA CYS A 106 -17.41 0.46 23.42
C CYS A 106 -18.13 -0.39 24.50
N ARG A 107 -17.42 -0.96 25.49
CA ARG A 107 -18.09 -1.62 26.62
C ARG A 107 -18.81 -0.58 27.47
N GLY A 108 -20.14 -0.55 27.41
CA GLY A 108 -20.99 0.32 28.22
C GLY A 108 -21.48 1.59 27.53
N HIS A 109 -21.15 1.80 26.24
CA HIS A 109 -21.77 2.83 25.42
C HIS A 109 -22.89 2.21 24.57
N ALA A 110 -23.88 3.01 24.17
CA ALA A 110 -24.78 2.63 23.09
C ALA A 110 -23.92 2.18 21.92
N GLU A 111 -24.15 0.94 21.49
CA GLU A 111 -23.45 0.26 20.42
C GLU A 111 -22.96 1.26 19.35
N TYR A 112 -21.64 1.40 19.21
CA TYR A 112 -20.97 2.04 18.07
C TYR A 112 -20.99 3.59 18.01
N SER A 113 -20.78 4.28 19.14
CA SER A 113 -20.56 5.74 19.11
C SER A 113 -19.26 6.12 18.35
N ALA A 114 -19.25 7.30 17.72
CA ALA A 114 -18.06 7.87 17.09
C ALA A 114 -16.89 8.00 18.08
N GLU A 115 -17.18 8.23 19.36
CA GLU A 115 -16.18 8.36 20.42
C GLU A 115 -15.34 7.08 20.62
N CYS A 116 -15.95 5.89 20.52
CA CYS A 116 -15.21 4.64 20.58
C CYS A 116 -14.14 4.56 19.46
N LEU A 117 -14.49 5.03 18.26
CA LEU A 117 -13.58 5.03 17.12
C LEU A 117 -12.44 6.02 17.32
N GLU A 118 -12.72 7.22 17.79
CA GLU A 118 -11.71 8.25 18.00
C GLU A 118 -10.63 7.82 19.01
N SER A 119 -10.99 7.01 20.00
CA SER A 119 -10.03 6.48 20.98
C SER A 119 -8.98 5.51 20.37
N ALA A 120 -9.35 4.78 19.32
CA ALA A 120 -8.56 3.65 18.81
C ALA A 120 -8.00 3.89 17.40
N ARG A 121 -8.70 4.68 16.57
CA ARG A 121 -8.37 4.93 15.15
C ARG A 121 -7.04 5.66 14.95
N PRO A 122 -6.71 6.75 15.68
CA PRO A 122 -5.44 7.46 15.47
C PRO A 122 -4.23 6.55 15.66
N LYS A 123 -4.27 5.69 16.68
CA LYS A 123 -3.20 4.71 16.95
C LYS A 123 -3.11 3.65 15.85
N TYR A 124 -4.25 3.19 15.33
CA TYR A 124 -4.29 2.26 14.21
C TYR A 124 -3.67 2.87 12.95
N TYR A 125 -4.10 4.08 12.55
CA TYR A 125 -3.58 4.74 11.35
C TYR A 125 -2.10 5.11 11.48
N ARG A 126 -1.65 5.56 12.65
CA ARG A 126 -0.22 5.79 12.91
C ARG A 126 0.61 4.52 12.71
N ARG A 127 0.11 3.37 13.16
CA ARG A 127 0.79 2.07 12.95
C ARG A 127 0.82 1.67 11.48
N LEU A 128 -0.25 1.90 10.74
CA LEU A 128 -0.26 1.67 9.28
C LEU A 128 0.74 2.58 8.55
N LYS A 129 0.83 3.87 8.90
CA LYS A 129 1.85 4.78 8.35
C LYS A 129 3.26 4.29 8.65
N ALA A 130 3.52 3.86 9.89
CA ALA A 130 4.82 3.30 10.26
C ALA A 130 5.11 2.00 9.49
N LEU A 131 4.10 1.19 9.22
CA LEU A 131 4.23 -0.02 8.42
C LEU A 131 4.59 0.28 6.96
N VAL A 132 4.07 1.36 6.36
CA VAL A 132 4.52 1.84 5.05
C VAL A 132 6.02 2.09 5.07
N ALA A 133 6.50 2.92 6.00
CA ALA A 133 7.91 3.27 6.11
C ALA A 133 8.81 2.04 6.36
N GLN A 134 8.34 1.07 7.15
CA GLN A 134 9.07 -0.17 7.39
C GLN A 134 9.12 -1.06 6.13
N THR A 135 8.03 -1.11 5.38
CA THR A 135 7.96 -1.92 4.14
C THR A 135 8.82 -1.32 3.04
N GLU A 136 8.86 0.01 2.94
CA GLU A 136 9.69 0.75 1.98
C GLU A 136 11.19 0.49 2.19
N LYS A 137 11.64 0.39 3.45
CA LYS A 137 13.05 0.06 3.77
C LYS A 137 13.51 -1.29 3.22
N CYS A 138 12.57 -2.18 2.88
CA CYS A 138 12.89 -3.48 2.32
C CYS A 138 13.10 -3.45 0.80
N TRP A 139 12.82 -2.33 0.14
CA TRP A 139 13.02 -2.19 -1.28
C TRP A 139 14.48 -1.79 -1.50
N LYS A 140 15.29 -2.75 -1.95
CA LYS A 140 16.71 -2.50 -2.19
C LYS A 140 16.85 -1.62 -3.43
N LEU A 141 17.10 -0.33 -3.21
CA LEU A 141 17.42 0.65 -4.24
C LEU A 141 18.78 0.36 -4.89
#